data_AF-A0A7Y2EF75-F1
#
_entry.id   AF-A0A7Y2EF75-F1
#
_cell.length_a   1.000
_cell.length_b   1.000
_cell.length_c   1.000
_cell.angle_alpha   90.00
_cell.angle_beta   90.00
_cell.angle_gamma   90.00
#
_symmetry.space_group_name_H-M   'P 1'
#
loop_
_entity.id
_entity.type
_entity.pdbx_description
1 polymer ?
#
loop_
_entity_poly.entity_id
_entity_poly.type
_entity_poly.pdbx_seq_one_letter_code
_entity_poly.pdbx_strand_id
1 'polypeptide(L)' 'GKPIAEPVAKHGPFVMNTQAEIQQAMQEYRLTQFGGWPWRHPDPVHGKEEGRFALYPDGTKVEK' A
#
# COMPACT_ATOMS: atom_id res chain seq x y z
N GLY A 1 12.05 20.02 -3.34
CA GLY A 1 11.30 19.68 -2.11
C GLY A 1 11.92 20.38 -0.91
N LYS A 2 11.16 20.63 0.15
CA LYS A 2 11.67 21.16 1.43
C LYS A 2 12.11 19.98 2.32
N PRO A 3 13.35 19.94 2.85
CA PRO A 3 13.79 18.86 3.73
C PRO A 3 12.97 18.79 5.04
N ILE A 4 12.72 17.56 5.50
CA ILE A 4 11.99 17.28 6.75
C ILE A 4 12.91 17.38 7.99
N ALA A 5 14.23 17.21 7.80
CA ALA A 5 15.27 17.31 8.84
C ALA A 5 15.11 16.34 10.04
N GLU A 6 14.39 15.23 9.84
CA GLU A 6 14.27 14.14 10.80
C GLU A 6 15.24 12.99 10.48
N PRO A 7 15.60 12.15 11.47
CA PRO A 7 16.33 10.92 11.24
C PRO A 7 15.60 10.03 10.23
N VAL A 8 16.37 9.33 9.39
CA VAL A 8 15.84 8.40 8.39
C VAL A 8 16.51 7.05 8.59
N ALA A 9 15.72 6.04 8.92
CA ALA A 9 16.08 4.63 8.92
C ALA A 9 15.39 3.96 7.72
N LYS A 10 16.10 3.09 7.00
CA LYS A 10 15.55 2.37 5.83
C LYS A 10 15.99 0.90 5.82
N HIS A 11 15.07 0.02 5.49
CA HIS A 11 15.35 -1.41 5.31
C HIS A 11 14.34 -2.04 4.35
N GLY A 12 14.81 -2.49 3.19
CA GLY A 12 13.95 -3.04 2.14
C GLY A 12 12.84 -2.04 1.74
N PRO A 13 11.55 -2.44 1.78
CA PRO A 13 10.44 -1.58 1.40
C PRO A 13 10.01 -0.59 2.50
N PHE A 14 10.61 -0.62 3.68
CA PHE A 14 10.21 0.18 4.83
C PHE A 14 11.17 1.34 5.08
N VAL A 15 10.61 2.53 5.32
CA VAL A 15 11.35 3.75 5.71
C VAL A 15 10.64 4.34 6.92
N MET A 16 11.39 4.59 7.99
CA MET A 16 10.93 5.12 9.28
C MET A 16 11.97 6.07 9.87
N ASN A 17 11.79 6.54 11.10
CA ASN A 17 12.75 7.42 11.77
C ASN A 17 13.78 6.61 12.60
N THR A 18 13.42 5.41 13.08
CA THR A 18 14.30 4.56 13.91
C THR A 18 14.34 3.09 13.45
N GLN A 19 15.37 2.34 13.87
CA GLN A 19 15.49 0.92 13.54
C GLN A 19 14.44 0.05 14.25
N ALA A 20 14.00 0.46 15.44
CA ALA A 20 12.96 -0.23 16.21
C ALA A 20 11.61 -0.16 15.48
N GLU A 21 11.26 1.01 14.92
CA GLU A 21 10.04 1.20 14.12
C GLU A 21 10.04 0.32 12.87
N ILE A 22 11.20 0.15 12.20
CA ILE A 22 11.30 -0.79 11.09
C ILE A 22 11.02 -2.22 11.54
N GLN A 23 11.55 -2.65 12.70
CA GLN A 23 11.31 -3.99 13.21
C GLN A 23 9.83 -4.23 13.52
N GLN A 24 9.17 -3.23 14.10
CA GLN A 24 7.73 -3.24 14.34
C GLN A 24 6.95 -3.33 13.02
N ALA A 25 7.23 -2.46 12.05
CA ALA A 25 6.56 -2.47 10.75
C ALA A 25 6.72 -3.81 10.01
N MET A 26 7.90 -4.43 10.11
CA MET A 26 8.13 -5.78 9.58
C MET A 26 7.31 -6.85 10.32
N GLN A 27 7.14 -6.73 11.64
CA GLN A 27 6.28 -7.65 12.41
C GLN A 27 4.81 -7.49 12.00
N GLU A 28 4.33 -6.26 11.91
CA GLU A 28 2.96 -5.95 11.48
C GLU A 28 2.70 -6.45 10.05
N TYR A 29 3.62 -6.20 9.12
CA TYR A 29 3.52 -6.70 7.75
C TYR A 29 3.48 -8.23 7.69
N ARG A 30 4.24 -8.93 8.54
CA ARG A 30 4.16 -10.41 8.61
C ARG A 30 2.80 -10.91 9.11
N LEU A 31 2.13 -10.14 9.99
CA LEU A 31 0.86 -10.52 10.58
C LEU A 31 -0.33 -10.19 9.68
N THR A 32 -0.35 -9.00 9.09
CA THR A 32 -1.52 -8.46 8.39
C THR A 32 -1.27 -8.13 6.92
N GLN A 33 -0.03 -8.27 6.46
CA GLN A 33 0.44 -7.77 5.16
C GLN A 33 0.13 -6.27 5.04
N PHE A 34 -0.88 -5.90 4.27
CA PHE A 34 -1.33 -4.51 4.09
C PHE A 34 -2.61 -4.19 4.88
N GLY A 35 -2.82 -4.85 6.03
CA GLY A 35 -4.07 -4.71 6.79
C GLY A 35 -5.22 -5.55 6.23
N GLY A 36 -4.91 -6.67 5.58
CA GLY A 36 -5.88 -7.49 4.85
C GLY A 36 -6.07 -6.99 3.43
N TRP A 37 -5.33 -7.58 2.49
CA TRP A 37 -5.50 -7.31 1.07
C TRP A 37 -6.95 -7.64 0.67
N PRO A 38 -7.74 -6.67 0.17
CA PRO A 38 -9.19 -6.88 -0.03
C PRO A 38 -9.50 -7.80 -1.21
N TRP A 39 -8.49 -8.12 -2.03
CA TRP A 39 -8.63 -8.96 -3.20
C TRP A 39 -8.27 -10.41 -2.90
N ARG A 40 -8.95 -11.35 -3.56
CA ARG A 40 -8.70 -12.80 -3.39
C ARG A 40 -7.31 -13.25 -3.82
N HIS A 41 -6.69 -12.49 -4.73
CA HIS A 41 -5.40 -12.80 -5.31
C HIS A 41 -4.43 -11.61 -5.11
N PRO A 42 -3.13 -11.86 -4.93
CA PRO A 42 -2.12 -10.82 -4.80
C PRO A 42 -1.93 -10.01 -6.10
N ASP A 43 -2.39 -10.55 -7.23
CA ASP A 43 -2.36 -10.00 -8.58
C ASP A 43 -3.79 -9.75 -9.11
N PRO A 44 -4.55 -8.81 -8.51
CA PRO A 44 -5.89 -8.52 -9.00
C PRO A 44 -5.83 -7.94 -10.41
N VAL A 45 -6.48 -8.63 -11.35
CA VAL A 45 -6.72 -8.16 -12.71
C VAL A 45 -8.21 -7.96 -12.91
N HIS A 46 -8.56 -6.88 -13.60
CA HIS A 46 -9.94 -6.64 -14.02
C HIS A 46 -10.35 -7.69 -15.06
N GLY A 47 -11.63 -8.09 -15.04
CA GLY A 47 -12.16 -9.07 -15.98
C GLY A 47 -12.00 -8.58 -17.43
N LYS A 48 -11.80 -9.49 -18.38
CA LYS A 48 -11.63 -9.15 -19.80
C LYS A 48 -12.81 -8.36 -20.38
N GLU A 49 -14.01 -8.60 -19.85
CA GLU A 49 -15.26 -7.91 -20.23
C GLU A 49 -15.36 -6.50 -19.63
N GLU A 50 -14.53 -6.16 -18.64
CA GLU A 50 -14.52 -4.81 -18.07
C GLU A 50 -13.81 -3.86 -19.03
N GLY A 51 -14.56 -2.88 -19.54
CA GLY A 51 -14.04 -1.79 -20.34
C GLY A 51 -13.17 -0.83 -19.53
N ARG A 52 -12.89 0.36 -20.08
CA ARG A 52 -12.14 1.39 -19.35
C ARG A 52 -13.06 2.00 -18.30
N PHE A 53 -12.63 1.98 -17.04
CA PHE A 53 -13.39 2.61 -15.96
C PHE A 53 -12.49 3.37 -14.98
N ALA A 54 -13.11 4.25 -14.19
CA ALA A 54 -12.50 4.92 -13.04
C ALA A 54 -13.38 4.69 -11.80
N LEU A 55 -12.76 4.23 -10.71
CA LEU A 55 -13.40 4.10 -9.40
C LEU A 55 -12.80 5.14 -8.45
N TYR A 56 -13.64 6.03 -7.94
CA TYR A 56 -13.24 7.11 -7.04
C TYR A 56 -13.35 6.68 -5.56
N PRO A 57 -12.65 7.35 -4.62
CA PRO A 57 -12.68 6.98 -3.19
C PRO A 57 -14.06 7.07 -2.51
N ASP A 58 -14.99 7.83 -3.10
CA ASP A 58 -16.39 7.94 -2.66
C ASP A 58 -17.26 6.76 -3.16
N GLY A 59 -16.68 5.85 -3.94
CA GLY A 59 -17.36 4.70 -4.54
C GLY A 59 -17.95 4.97 -5.92
N THR A 60 -17.82 6.19 -6.46
CA THR A 60 -18.35 6.51 -7.79
C THR A 60 -17.58 5.73 -8.87
N LYS A 61 -18.29 5.01 -9.74
CA LYS A 61 -17.72 4.31 -10.90
C LYS A 61 -18.16 4.98 -12.20
N VAL A 62 -17.20 5.36 -13.04
CA VAL A 62 -17.45 5.88 -14.40
C VAL A 62 -16.90 4.88 -15.40
N GLU A 63 -17.73 4.41 -16.33
CA GLU A 63 -17.36 3.49 -17.42
C GLU A 63 -17.35 4.25 -18.76
N LYS A 64 -16.44 3.88 -19.67
CA LYS A 64 -16.31 4.46 -21.01
C LYS A 64 -16.59 3.44 -22.10
#